data_AF-A0A1G1NMF7-F1
#
_entry.id   AF-A0A1G1NMF7-F1
#
_cell.length_a   1.000
_cell.length_b   1.000
_cell.length_c   1.000
_cell.angle_alpha   90.00
_cell.angle_beta   90.00
_cell.angle_gamma   90.00
#
_symmetry.space_group_name_H-M   'P 1'
#
loop_
_entity.id
_entity.type
_entity.pdbx_description
1 polymer ?
#
loop_
_entity_poly.entity_id
_entity_poly.type
_entity_poly.pdbx_seq_one_letter_code
_entity_poly.pdbx_strand_id
1 'polypeptide(L)'
;MYTYLSEEYLPPLFGYLAERYAKIEEVPNYKDERTGYEKLLAVLEQARADTYYPELFDKVGYLLIQINKGHFFSNGNKRLALVATTVFLDINGKHLKALSKEEYRSLLGRLFPEYKDWSDFPDFSSTDFATYHLSIIIADSGTFGIVHDDLKMRVKAFFTEATE
;
A
#
# COMPACT_ATOMS: atom_id res chain seq x y z
N MET A 1 20.89 -2.96 5.47
CA MET A 1 20.57 -1.51 5.45
C MET A 1 19.50 -1.32 4.40
N TYR A 2 18.39 -0.64 4.71
CA TYR A 2 17.28 -0.46 3.77
C TYR A 2 17.47 0.79 2.92
N THR A 3 17.04 0.71 1.66
CA THR A 3 16.89 1.87 0.77
C THR A 3 15.53 2.48 1.01
N TYR A 4 15.46 3.79 1.19
CA TYR A 4 14.23 4.49 1.55
C TYR A 4 13.70 5.34 0.40
N LEU A 5 12.38 5.35 0.23
CA LEU A 5 11.72 6.32 -0.62
C LEU A 5 12.05 7.73 -0.11
N SER A 6 12.76 8.48 -0.92
CA SER A 6 13.06 9.89 -0.72
C SER A 6 12.21 10.74 -1.68
N GLU A 7 12.31 12.06 -1.54
CA GLU A 7 11.63 12.99 -2.43
C GLU A 7 12.00 12.79 -3.92
N GLU A 8 13.18 12.25 -4.22
CA GLU A 8 13.63 12.00 -5.60
C GLU A 8 12.79 10.95 -6.34
N TYR A 9 12.16 10.03 -5.58
CA TYR A 9 11.29 8.99 -6.13
C TYR A 9 9.87 9.50 -6.41
N LEU A 10 9.46 10.63 -5.82
CA LEU A 10 8.08 11.11 -5.92
C LEU A 10 7.68 11.57 -7.32
N PRO A 11 8.48 12.38 -8.06
CA PRO A 11 8.12 12.78 -9.42
C PRO A 11 7.88 11.61 -10.39
N PRO A 12 8.79 10.61 -10.53
CA PRO A 12 8.52 9.49 -11.43
C PRO A 12 7.36 8.61 -10.93
N LEU A 13 7.19 8.47 -9.61
CA LEU A 13 6.06 7.74 -9.04
C LEU A 13 4.71 8.39 -9.39
N PHE A 14 4.61 9.72 -9.25
CA PHE A 14 3.41 10.46 -9.63
C PHE A 14 3.15 10.42 -11.14
N GLY A 15 4.21 10.46 -11.96
CA GLY A 15 4.12 10.24 -13.41
C GLY A 15 3.50 8.89 -13.74
N TYR A 16 4.01 7.82 -13.13
CA TYR A 16 3.46 6.48 -13.28
C TYR A 16 1.99 6.37 -12.86
N LEU A 17 1.61 7.01 -11.74
CA LEU A 17 0.20 7.06 -11.30
C LEU A 17 -0.69 7.75 -12.33
N ALA A 18 -0.27 8.88 -12.86
CA ALA A 18 -1.01 9.61 -13.88
C ALA A 18 -1.17 8.77 -15.16
N GLU A 19 -0.09 8.17 -15.65
CA GLU A 19 -0.11 7.35 -16.86
C GLU A 19 -1.03 6.12 -16.73
N ARG A 20 -0.96 5.43 -15.57
CA ARG A 20 -1.71 4.18 -15.35
C ARG A 20 -3.16 4.41 -14.95
N TYR A 21 -3.46 5.47 -14.19
CA TYR A 21 -4.78 5.61 -13.54
C TYR A 21 -5.60 6.82 -13.98
N ALA A 22 -5.05 7.81 -14.69
CA ALA A 22 -5.82 9.00 -15.11
C ALA A 22 -6.97 8.67 -16.09
N LYS A 23 -6.94 7.48 -16.72
CA LYS A 23 -8.02 6.99 -17.58
C LYS A 23 -9.21 6.43 -16.79
N ILE A 24 -9.01 6.10 -15.51
CA ILE A 24 -10.00 5.42 -14.66
C ILE A 24 -10.67 6.44 -13.74
N GLU A 25 -9.88 7.29 -13.09
CA GLU A 25 -10.38 8.39 -12.25
C GLU A 25 -9.39 9.55 -12.26
N GLU A 26 -9.83 10.72 -11.79
CA GLU A 26 -8.98 11.88 -11.60
C GLU A 26 -7.75 11.55 -10.72
N VAL A 27 -6.59 11.97 -11.20
CA VAL A 27 -5.31 11.93 -10.48
C VAL A 27 -4.93 13.38 -10.20
N PRO A 28 -4.84 13.80 -8.94
CA PRO A 28 -4.52 15.18 -8.63
C PRO A 28 -3.08 15.51 -8.99
N ASN A 29 -2.79 16.80 -9.16
CA ASN A 29 -1.40 17.24 -9.10
C ASN A 29 -0.92 17.21 -7.64
N TYR A 30 -0.36 16.07 -7.25
CA TYR A 30 0.12 15.81 -5.89
C TYR A 30 1.07 16.90 -5.37
N LYS A 31 1.84 17.56 -6.24
CA LYS A 31 2.77 18.63 -5.84
C LYS A 31 2.07 19.95 -5.52
N ASP A 32 0.93 20.22 -6.17
CA ASP A 32 0.16 21.44 -5.93
C ASP A 32 -0.65 21.35 -4.63
N GLU A 33 -0.96 20.14 -4.18
CA GLU A 33 -1.60 19.84 -2.89
C GLU A 33 -0.59 19.84 -1.74
N ARG A 34 -0.03 21.02 -1.43
CA ARG A 34 1.07 21.23 -0.46
C ARG A 34 0.89 20.48 0.87
N THR A 35 -0.26 20.59 1.52
CA THR A 35 -0.52 19.92 2.80
C THR A 35 -0.45 18.40 2.68
N GLY A 36 -0.96 17.83 1.58
CA GLY A 36 -0.86 16.40 1.31
C GLY A 36 0.57 15.96 1.05
N TYR A 37 1.29 16.76 0.29
CA TYR A 37 2.70 16.51 -0.01
C TYR A 37 3.57 16.52 1.26
N GLU A 38 3.38 17.50 2.15
CA GLU A 38 4.08 17.58 3.44
C GLU A 38 3.78 16.38 4.34
N LYS A 39 2.51 15.94 4.40
CA LYS A 39 2.12 14.72 5.14
C LYS A 39 2.79 13.48 4.56
N LEU A 40 2.85 13.36 3.23
CA LEU A 40 3.53 12.25 2.58
C LEU A 40 5.01 12.21 2.97
N LEU A 41 5.71 13.34 2.87
CA LEU A 41 7.13 13.44 3.27
C LEU A 41 7.33 13.06 4.74
N ALA A 42 6.45 13.53 5.64
CA ALA A 42 6.52 13.18 7.06
C ALA A 42 6.36 11.67 7.30
N VAL A 43 5.45 11.00 6.57
CA VAL A 43 5.29 9.54 6.64
C VAL A 43 6.51 8.80 6.07
N LEU A 44 7.08 9.26 4.96
CA LEU A 44 8.30 8.66 4.42
C LEU A 44 9.46 8.75 5.42
N GLU A 45 9.58 9.87 6.12
CA GLU A 45 10.60 10.04 7.16
C GLU A 45 10.33 9.17 8.38
N GLN A 46 9.09 9.12 8.87
CA GLN A 46 8.73 8.33 10.04
C GLN A 46 8.91 6.81 9.81
N ALA A 47 8.82 6.34 8.57
CA ALA A 47 9.13 4.95 8.23
C ALA A 47 10.60 4.55 8.53
N ARG A 48 11.51 5.53 8.67
CA ARG A 48 12.90 5.32 9.09
C ARG A 48 13.06 5.06 10.59
N ALA A 49 12.02 5.26 11.39
CA ALA A 49 12.08 5.08 12.84
C ALA A 49 12.14 3.59 13.24
N ASP A 50 13.35 3.02 13.29
CA ASP A 50 13.59 1.60 13.59
C ASP A 50 13.06 1.15 14.96
N THR A 51 12.92 2.07 15.92
CA THR A 51 12.28 1.79 17.21
C THR A 51 10.82 1.31 17.05
N TYR A 52 10.10 1.84 16.06
CA TYR A 52 8.70 1.50 15.81
C TYR A 52 8.52 0.53 14.65
N TYR A 53 9.43 0.55 13.67
CA TYR A 53 9.38 -0.26 12.45
C TYR A 53 10.73 -0.93 12.20
N PRO A 54 11.12 -1.93 13.00
CA PRO A 54 12.47 -2.50 12.97
C PRO A 54 12.75 -3.32 11.70
N GLU A 55 11.74 -3.98 11.13
CA GLU A 55 11.90 -4.84 9.96
C GLU A 55 11.28 -4.21 8.70
N LEU A 56 11.74 -4.66 7.53
CA LEU A 56 11.23 -4.18 6.24
C LEU A 56 9.70 -4.18 6.17
N PHE A 57 9.07 -5.30 6.57
CA PHE A 57 7.61 -5.43 6.48
C PHE A 57 6.84 -4.61 7.53
N ASP A 58 7.49 -4.21 8.64
CA ASP A 58 6.90 -3.21 9.54
C ASP A 58 6.80 -1.85 8.85
N LYS A 59 7.85 -1.47 8.11
CA LYS A 59 7.93 -0.20 7.37
C LYS A 59 6.96 -0.19 6.19
N VAL A 60 6.91 -1.28 5.42
CA VAL A 60 5.95 -1.50 4.32
C VAL A 60 4.51 -1.37 4.82
N GLY A 61 4.17 -2.07 5.91
CA GLY A 61 2.83 -2.00 6.50
C GLY A 61 2.48 -0.60 7.01
N TYR A 62 3.44 0.08 7.64
CA TYR A 62 3.27 1.47 8.07
C TYR A 62 2.98 2.42 6.90
N LEU A 63 3.82 2.41 5.86
CA LEU A 63 3.64 3.26 4.67
C LEU A 63 2.28 3.02 4.03
N LEU A 64 1.92 1.75 3.81
CA LEU A 64 0.65 1.37 3.21
C LEU A 64 -0.54 1.90 4.02
N ILE A 65 -0.57 1.64 5.34
CA ILE A 65 -1.69 2.04 6.20
C ILE A 65 -1.81 3.56 6.28
N GLN A 66 -0.71 4.28 6.50
CA GLN A 66 -0.75 5.74 6.67
C GLN A 66 -1.13 6.46 5.38
N ILE A 67 -0.55 6.08 4.24
CA ILE A 67 -0.86 6.73 2.97
C ILE A 67 -2.30 6.41 2.54
N ASN A 68 -2.76 5.16 2.74
CA ASN A 68 -4.10 4.74 2.35
C ASN A 68 -5.20 5.46 3.16
N LYS A 69 -5.04 5.50 4.49
CA LYS A 69 -6.06 6.06 5.41
C LYS A 69 -5.86 7.54 5.75
N GLY A 70 -4.69 8.09 5.46
CA GLY A 70 -4.30 9.42 5.93
C GLY A 70 -4.97 10.59 5.20
N HIS A 71 -5.70 10.31 4.10
CA HIS A 71 -6.36 11.32 3.27
C HIS A 71 -5.44 12.52 2.98
N PHE A 72 -4.23 12.23 2.48
CA PHE A 72 -3.23 13.26 2.22
C PHE A 72 -3.68 14.15 1.07
N PHE A 73 -4.23 13.54 0.03
CA PHE A 73 -4.64 14.21 -1.19
C PHE A 73 -6.16 14.15 -1.39
N SER A 74 -6.67 15.02 -2.26
CA SER A 74 -8.08 15.06 -2.66
C SER A 74 -8.57 13.74 -3.26
N ASN A 75 -7.72 13.03 -4.00
CA ASN A 75 -8.01 11.72 -4.58
C ASN A 75 -6.74 10.86 -4.72
N GLY A 76 -6.92 9.57 -5.01
CA GLY A 76 -5.82 8.67 -5.38
C GLY A 76 -4.96 8.17 -4.22
N ASN A 77 -5.29 8.47 -2.95
CA ASN A 77 -4.52 8.01 -1.78
C ASN A 77 -4.31 6.49 -1.75
N LYS A 78 -5.37 5.71 -2.05
CA LYS A 78 -5.30 4.24 -2.12
C LYS A 78 -4.31 3.76 -3.19
N ARG A 79 -4.38 4.37 -4.39
CA ARG A 79 -3.48 4.07 -5.52
C ARG A 79 -2.04 4.45 -5.20
N LEU A 80 -1.84 5.63 -4.62
CA LEU A 80 -0.53 6.10 -4.16
C LEU A 80 0.07 5.18 -3.10
N ALA A 81 -0.72 4.75 -2.12
CA ALA A 81 -0.26 3.84 -1.07
C ALA A 81 0.23 2.51 -1.65
N LEU A 82 -0.51 1.94 -2.61
CA LEU A 82 -0.11 0.72 -3.29
C LEU A 82 1.19 0.90 -4.07
N VAL A 83 1.26 1.90 -4.95
CA VAL A 83 2.45 2.13 -5.78
C VAL A 83 3.67 2.45 -4.93
N ALA A 84 3.55 3.32 -3.91
CA ALA A 84 4.65 3.62 -3.01
C ALA A 84 5.15 2.37 -2.27
N THR A 85 4.24 1.53 -1.79
CA THR A 85 4.61 0.30 -1.09
C THR A 85 5.30 -0.70 -2.02
N THR A 86 4.81 -0.86 -3.24
CA THR A 86 5.44 -1.71 -4.27
C THR A 86 6.83 -1.21 -4.64
N VAL A 87 7.00 0.10 -4.89
CA VAL A 87 8.32 0.68 -5.18
C VAL A 87 9.27 0.52 -3.99
N PHE A 88 8.78 0.69 -2.76
CA PHE A 88 9.61 0.51 -1.56
C PHE A 88 10.09 -0.94 -1.40
N LEU A 89 9.27 -1.94 -1.74
CA LEU A 89 9.72 -3.33 -1.80
C LEU A 89 10.78 -3.53 -2.90
N ASP A 90 10.50 -3.03 -4.11
CA ASP A 90 11.35 -3.17 -5.30
C ASP A 90 12.77 -2.63 -5.09
N ILE A 91 12.89 -1.41 -4.54
CA ILE A 91 14.21 -0.80 -4.24
C ILE A 91 14.95 -1.50 -3.09
N ASN A 92 14.29 -2.38 -2.35
CA ASN A 92 14.87 -3.24 -1.33
C ASN A 92 15.05 -4.69 -1.80
N GLY A 93 14.91 -4.95 -3.11
CA GLY A 93 15.12 -6.26 -3.72
C GLY A 93 14.07 -7.30 -3.33
N LYS A 94 12.83 -6.84 -3.10
CA LYS A 94 11.70 -7.67 -2.70
C LYS A 94 10.53 -7.49 -3.65
N HIS A 95 9.85 -8.59 -3.97
CA HIS A 95 8.69 -8.56 -4.84
C HIS A 95 7.61 -9.51 -4.35
N LEU A 96 6.36 -9.22 -4.69
CA LEU A 96 5.27 -10.15 -4.44
C LEU A 96 5.49 -11.43 -5.26
N LYS A 97 5.33 -12.58 -4.61
CA LYS A 97 5.43 -13.91 -5.20
C LYS A 97 4.47 -14.06 -6.37
N ALA A 98 4.84 -14.90 -7.33
CA ALA A 98 3.98 -15.27 -8.46
C ALA A 98 2.85 -16.26 -8.06
N LEU A 99 2.05 -15.89 -7.05
CA LEU A 99 0.86 -16.65 -6.65
C LEU A 99 -0.31 -16.39 -7.60
N SER A 100 -1.20 -17.36 -7.72
CA SER A 100 -2.48 -17.20 -8.39
C SER A 100 -3.44 -16.30 -7.60
N LYS A 101 -4.50 -15.79 -8.26
CA LYS A 101 -5.56 -15.01 -7.59
C LYS A 101 -6.20 -15.79 -6.43
N GLU A 102 -6.41 -17.09 -6.60
CA GLU A 102 -7.03 -17.93 -5.57
C GLU A 102 -6.10 -18.15 -4.36
N GLU A 103 -4.79 -18.28 -4.58
CA GLU A 103 -3.81 -18.33 -3.49
C GLU A 103 -3.77 -17.01 -2.71
N TYR A 104 -3.78 -15.87 -3.41
CA TYR A 104 -3.88 -14.56 -2.76
C TYR A 104 -5.19 -14.37 -2.00
N ARG A 105 -6.31 -14.81 -2.58
CA ARG A 105 -7.62 -14.79 -1.93
C ARG A 105 -7.61 -15.64 -0.65
N SER A 106 -7.02 -16.83 -0.71
CA SER A 106 -6.91 -17.72 0.45
C SER A 106 -6.03 -17.10 1.55
N LEU A 107 -4.89 -16.51 1.18
CA LEU A 107 -4.01 -15.79 2.10
C LEU A 107 -4.74 -14.62 2.76
N LEU A 108 -5.34 -13.74 1.97
CA LEU A 108 -6.08 -12.58 2.48
C LEU A 108 -7.29 -13.00 3.31
N GLY A 109 -8.05 -14.00 2.88
CA GLY A 109 -9.22 -14.51 3.59
C GLY A 109 -8.87 -15.16 4.93
N ARG A 110 -7.68 -15.77 5.06
CA ARG A 110 -7.15 -16.27 6.33
C ARG A 110 -6.72 -15.13 7.26
N LEU A 111 -6.05 -14.10 6.73
CA LEU A 111 -5.55 -12.96 7.52
C LEU A 111 -6.68 -11.98 7.90
N PHE A 112 -7.69 -11.87 7.05
CA PHE A 112 -8.81 -10.93 7.18
C PHE A 112 -10.14 -11.67 6.97
N PRO A 113 -10.52 -12.59 7.88
CA PRO A 113 -11.74 -13.38 7.77
C PRO A 113 -13.02 -12.52 7.77
N GLU A 114 -12.96 -11.28 8.21
CA GLU A 114 -14.05 -10.31 8.21
C GLU A 114 -14.39 -9.83 6.78
N TYR A 115 -13.41 -9.86 5.86
CA TYR A 115 -13.58 -9.42 4.48
C TYR A 115 -14.18 -10.51 3.59
N LYS A 116 -15.24 -10.17 2.84
CA LYS A 116 -16.04 -11.12 2.06
C LYS A 116 -16.25 -10.74 0.59
N ASP A 117 -15.93 -9.51 0.22
CA ASP A 117 -16.10 -9.03 -1.16
C ASP A 117 -14.83 -9.34 -1.97
N TRP A 118 -14.90 -10.34 -2.84
CA TRP A 118 -13.79 -10.75 -3.69
C TRP A 118 -14.04 -10.39 -5.16
N SER A 119 -14.51 -9.16 -5.39
CA SER A 119 -14.68 -8.60 -6.73
C SER A 119 -13.39 -8.69 -7.54
N ASP A 120 -13.45 -9.38 -8.68
CA ASP A 120 -12.33 -9.52 -9.61
C ASP A 120 -12.64 -8.81 -10.94
N PHE A 121 -11.61 -8.20 -11.53
CA PHE A 121 -11.71 -7.47 -12.79
C PHE A 121 -10.91 -8.20 -13.86
N PRO A 122 -11.40 -8.26 -15.12
CA PRO A 122 -10.74 -9.00 -16.19
C PRO A 122 -9.26 -8.64 -16.41
N ASP A 123 -8.92 -7.36 -16.22
CA ASP A 123 -7.58 -6.84 -16.47
C ASP A 123 -6.62 -6.94 -15.27
N PHE A 124 -7.10 -7.43 -14.12
CA PHE A 124 -6.24 -7.59 -12.94
C PHE A 124 -5.29 -8.77 -13.11
N SER A 125 -3.99 -8.50 -12.94
CA SER A 125 -3.02 -9.55 -12.59
C SER A 125 -3.33 -10.13 -11.21
N SER A 126 -2.68 -11.23 -10.84
CA SER A 126 -2.83 -11.79 -9.48
C SER A 126 -2.32 -10.83 -8.40
N THR A 127 -1.27 -10.06 -8.70
CA THR A 127 -0.76 -9.01 -7.81
C THR A 127 -1.69 -7.80 -7.73
N ASP A 128 -2.32 -7.39 -8.84
CA ASP A 128 -3.34 -6.31 -8.82
C ASP A 128 -4.52 -6.73 -7.95
N PHE A 129 -4.99 -7.97 -8.09
CA PHE A 129 -6.05 -8.55 -7.26
C PHE A 129 -5.68 -8.49 -5.77
N ALA A 130 -4.51 -9.01 -5.39
CA ALA A 130 -4.07 -9.04 -4.00
C ALA A 130 -3.98 -7.64 -3.38
N THR A 131 -3.33 -6.73 -4.10
CA THR A 131 -3.07 -5.36 -3.62
C THR A 131 -4.34 -4.51 -3.57
N TYR A 132 -5.25 -4.67 -4.53
CA TYR A 132 -6.55 -4.01 -4.53
C TYR A 132 -7.39 -4.39 -3.30
N HIS A 133 -7.54 -5.69 -3.05
CA HIS A 133 -8.31 -6.17 -1.89
C HIS A 133 -7.65 -5.78 -0.57
N LEU A 134 -6.33 -5.87 -0.45
CA LEU A 134 -5.61 -5.40 0.74
C LEU A 134 -5.85 -3.90 0.99
N SER A 135 -5.87 -3.08 -0.06
CA SER A 135 -6.16 -1.66 0.03
C SER A 135 -7.59 -1.38 0.52
N ILE A 136 -8.59 -2.16 0.08
CA ILE A 136 -9.97 -2.05 0.58
C ILE A 136 -10.04 -2.45 2.06
N ILE A 137 -9.45 -3.59 2.41
CA ILE A 137 -9.40 -4.09 3.78
C ILE A 137 -8.85 -3.02 4.73
N ILE A 138 -7.77 -2.35 4.34
CA ILE A 138 -7.14 -1.29 5.13
C ILE A 138 -8.04 -0.07 5.24
N ALA A 139 -8.63 0.38 4.13
CA ALA A 139 -9.54 1.52 4.12
C ALA A 139 -10.72 1.30 5.08
N ASP A 140 -11.36 0.13 4.96
CA ASP A 140 -12.59 -0.21 5.66
C ASP A 140 -12.36 -0.98 6.97
N SER A 141 -11.11 -1.06 7.45
CA SER A 141 -10.74 -1.84 8.63
C SER A 141 -11.58 -1.50 9.88
N GLY A 142 -12.01 -0.25 10.00
CA GLY A 142 -12.88 0.20 11.10
C GLY A 142 -14.28 -0.40 11.02
N THR A 143 -14.84 -0.53 9.81
CA THR A 143 -16.13 -1.19 9.56
C THR A 143 -16.06 -2.69 9.88
N PHE A 144 -14.89 -3.31 9.66
CA PHE A 144 -14.63 -4.69 10.03
C PHE A 144 -14.31 -4.90 11.52
N GLY A 145 -14.24 -3.83 12.32
CA GLY A 145 -13.88 -3.92 13.75
C GLY A 145 -12.41 -4.26 14.00
N ILE A 146 -11.55 -4.14 12.99
CA ILE A 146 -10.12 -4.44 13.08
C ILE A 146 -9.40 -3.23 13.69
N VAL A 147 -8.91 -3.40 14.93
CA VAL A 147 -8.15 -2.38 15.65
C VAL A 147 -6.78 -2.13 15.00
N HIS A 148 -6.21 -0.93 15.21
CA HIS A 148 -5.01 -0.48 14.49
C HIS A 148 -3.80 -1.43 14.62
N ASP A 149 -3.52 -1.92 15.83
CA ASP A 149 -2.36 -2.79 16.05
C ASP A 149 -2.55 -4.17 15.42
N ASP A 150 -3.77 -4.71 15.44
CA ASP A 150 -4.11 -5.96 14.78
C ASP A 150 -4.05 -5.81 13.25
N LEU A 151 -4.52 -4.69 12.71
CA LEU A 151 -4.37 -4.36 11.29
C LEU A 151 -2.89 -4.34 10.88
N LYS A 152 -2.04 -3.67 11.66
CA LYS A 152 -0.58 -3.64 11.40
C LYS A 152 0.02 -5.05 11.39
N MET A 153 -0.35 -5.88 12.37
CA MET A 153 0.15 -7.25 12.47
C MET A 153 -0.25 -8.10 11.26
N ARG A 154 -1.52 -8.04 10.85
CA ARG A 154 -2.05 -8.81 9.72
C ARG A 154 -1.50 -8.32 8.38
N VAL A 155 -1.34 -7.01 8.19
CA VAL A 155 -0.69 -6.43 7.00
C VAL A 155 0.78 -6.84 6.92
N LYS A 156 1.51 -6.83 8.05
CA LYS A 156 2.88 -7.36 8.10
C LYS A 156 2.90 -8.84 7.71
N ALA A 157 2.01 -9.65 8.28
CA ALA A 157 1.92 -11.07 7.97
C ALA A 157 1.65 -11.33 6.48
N PHE A 158 0.78 -10.52 5.85
CA PHE A 158 0.57 -10.57 4.40
C PHE A 158 1.89 -10.42 3.65
N PHE A 159 2.66 -9.36 3.91
CA PHE A 159 3.91 -9.14 3.19
C PHE A 159 4.98 -10.19 3.51
N THR A 160 5.05 -10.68 4.75
CA THR A 160 5.96 -11.78 5.12
C THR A 160 5.68 -13.04 4.31
N GLU A 161 4.40 -13.38 4.11
CA GLU A 161 4.01 -14.61 3.41
C GLU A 161 3.97 -14.44 1.88
N ALA A 162 3.61 -13.26 1.41
CA ALA A 162 3.37 -12.94 0.00
C ALA A 162 4.61 -12.46 -0.76
N THR A 163 5.73 -12.20 -0.09
CA THR A 163 6.93 -11.61 -0.72
C THR A 163 8.09 -12.60 -0.76
N GLU A 164 8.89 -12.57 -1.82
CA GLU A 164 10.15 -13.31 -1.98
C GLU A 164 11.37 -12.38 -2.08
#